data_AF-R7VTN7-F1
#
_entry.id   AF-R7VTN7-F1
#
_cell.length_a   1.000
_cell.length_b   1.000
_cell.length_c   1.000
_cell.angle_alpha   90.00
_cell.angle_beta   90.00
_cell.angle_gamma   90.00
#
_symmetry.space_group_name_H-M   'P 1'
#
loop_
_entity.id
_entity.type
_entity.pdbx_description
1 polymer ?
#
loop_
_entity_poly.entity_id
_entity_poly.type
_entity_poly.pdbx_seq_one_letter_code
_entity_poly.pdbx_strand_id
1 'polypeptide(L)' 'VVLDSDTAHRSLVLSDDCKSVRREDKQNYILENPKRFRIWHCVLGREGFTSGRCCWEVEVVDGGGWAMGVCREDV' A
#
# COMPACT_ATOMS: atom_id res chain seq x y z
N VAL A 1 -9.65 -4.51 4.50
CA VAL A 1 -8.94 -3.79 3.41
C VAL A 1 -8.12 -4.79 2.63
N VAL A 2 -8.11 -4.71 1.30
CA VAL A 2 -7.22 -5.48 0.41
C VAL A 2 -6.35 -4.48 -0.34
N LEU A 3 -5.05 -4.71 -0.36
CA LEU A 3 -4.07 -3.80 -0.97
C LEU A 3 -4.06 -3.94 -2.49
N ASP A 4 -3.81 -2.83 -3.19
CA ASP A 4 -3.67 -2.78 -4.64
C ASP A 4 -2.20 -2.81 -5.04
N SER A 5 -1.75 -3.93 -5.60
CA SER A 5 -0.38 -4.14 -6.07
C SER A 5 0.03 -3.23 -7.22
N ASP A 6 -0.93 -2.68 -7.98
CA ASP A 6 -0.62 -1.73 -9.04
C ASP A 6 -0.14 -0.38 -8.48
N THR A 7 -0.60 -0.02 -7.28
CA THR A 7 -0.23 1.23 -6.61
C THR A 7 1.06 1.11 -5.81
N ALA A 8 1.42 -0.10 -5.37
CA ALA A 8 2.51 -0.32 -4.43
C ALA A 8 3.87 0.16 -4.94
N HIS A 9 4.60 0.92 -4.13
CA HIS A 9 5.98 1.26 -4.43
C HIS A 9 6.84 0.00 -4.62
N ARG A 10 7.85 0.05 -5.50
CA ARG A 10 8.67 -1.12 -5.89
C ARG A 10 9.44 -1.80 -4.76
N SER A 11 9.67 -1.08 -3.66
CA SER A 11 10.31 -1.63 -2.46
C SER A 11 9.32 -2.31 -1.51
N LEU A 12 8.02 -2.30 -1.82
CA LEU A 12 6.98 -2.93 -1.02
C LEU A 12 6.62 -4.29 -1.61
N VAL A 13 6.64 -5.31 -0.76
CA VAL A 13 6.23 -6.68 -1.10
C VAL A 13 4.95 -6.99 -0.37
N LEU A 14 3.96 -7.43 -1.14
CA LEU A 14 2.64 -7.81 -0.67
C LEU A 14 2.59 -9.33 -0.47
N SER A 15 1.81 -9.78 0.51
CA SER A 15 1.41 -11.19 0.61
C SER A 15 0.49 -11.58 -0.54
N ASP A 16 0.37 -12.88 -0.83
CA ASP A 16 -0.50 -13.41 -1.89
C ASP A 16 -1.97 -13.01 -1.71
N ASP A 17 -2.41 -12.88 -0.46
CA ASP A 17 -3.78 -12.44 -0.11
C ASP A 17 -3.94 -10.92 -0.10
N CYS A 18 -2.88 -10.16 -0.37
CA CYS A 18 -2.84 -8.70 -0.38
C CYS A 18 -3.32 -8.06 0.94
N LYS A 19 -3.10 -8.72 2.09
CA LYS A 19 -3.42 -8.18 3.42
C LYS A 19 -2.20 -7.71 4.21
N SER A 20 -1.02 -8.15 3.81
CA SER A 20 0.23 -7.80 4.48
C SER A 20 1.16 -7.09 3.50
N VAL A 21 1.93 -6.15 4.03
CA VAL A 21 2.96 -5.44 3.29
C VAL A 21 4.23 -5.37 4.11
N ARG A 22 5.38 -5.61 3.47
CA ARG A 22 6.69 -5.39 4.06
C ARG A 22 7.57 -4.56 3.12
N ARG A 23 8.46 -3.77 3.70
CA ARG A 23 9.49 -3.07 2.93
C ARG A 23 10.72 -3.97 2.79
N GLU A 24 11.26 -4.01 1.58
CA GLU A 24 12.58 -4.60 1.29
C GLU A 24 13.56 -3.49 0.89
N ASP A 25 14.85 -3.69 1.15
CA ASP A 25 15.88 -2.69 0.83
C ASP A 25 16.17 -2.59 -0.66
N LYS A 26 15.90 -3.66 -1.42
CA LYS A 26 16.06 -3.69 -2.87
C LYS A 26 14.73 -3.38 -3.55
N GLN A 27 14.79 -2.58 -4.60
CA GLN A 27 13.64 -2.42 -5.48
C GLN A 27 13.42 -3.70 -6.29
N ASN A 28 12.19 -4.19 -6.30
CA ASN A 28 11.81 -5.31 -7.13
C ASN A 28 11.66 -4.89 -8.59
N TYR A 29 12.05 -5.79 -9.51
CA TYR A 29 11.82 -5.59 -10.94
C TYR A 29 10.36 -5.88 -11.27
N ILE A 30 9.53 -4.84 -11.17
CA ILE A 30 8.09 -4.90 -11.43
C ILE A 30 7.78 -3.99 -12.62
N LEU A 31 6.82 -4.41 -13.45
CA LEU A 31 6.34 -3.62 -14.57
C LEU A 31 5.80 -2.26 -14.07
N GLU A 32 6.27 -1.20 -14.71
CA GLU A 32 5.79 0.15 -14.44
C GLU A 32 4.35 0.31 -14.92
N ASN A 33 3.55 1.00 -14.11
CA ASN A 33 2.24 1.49 -14.51
C ASN A 33 2.03 2.91 -13.94
N PRO A 34 1.10 3.71 -14.49
CA PRO A 34 0.88 5.08 -14.06
C PRO A 34 0.35 5.24 -12.62
N LYS A 35 -0.28 4.20 -12.05
CA LYS A 35 -0.84 4.24 -10.68
C LYS A 35 0.23 4.02 -9.60
N ARG A 36 1.42 3.53 -9.97
CA ARG A 36 2.44 3.10 -9.03
C ARG A 36 3.10 4.30 -8.36
N PHE A 37 3.16 4.28 -7.02
CA PHE A 37 3.98 5.25 -6.30
C PHE A 37 5.47 5.03 -6.62
N ARG A 38 6.13 6.10 -7.06
CA ARG A 38 7.56 6.09 -7.44
C ARG A 38 8.49 6.68 -6.39
N ILE A 39 8.00 7.64 -5.62
CA ILE A 39 8.79 8.40 -4.64
C ILE A 39 8.48 7.94 -3.22
N TRP A 40 7.19 7.85 -2.89
CA TRP A 40 6.74 7.50 -1.55
C TRP A 40 6.56 5.98 -1.43
N HIS A 41 7.01 5.41 -0.30
CA HIS A 41 6.82 4.00 0.03
C HIS A 41 5.37 3.73 0.47
N CYS A 42 4.44 3.93 -0.44
CA CYS A 42 3.01 3.83 -0.22
C CYS A 42 2.39 2.69 -1.05
N VAL A 43 1.25 2.22 -0.59
CA VAL A 43 0.34 1.32 -1.29
C VAL A 43 -1.08 1.70 -0.87
N LEU A 44 -2.03 1.69 -1.81
CA LEU A 44 -3.43 1.97 -1.54
C LEU A 44 -4.23 0.69 -1.28
N GLY A 45 -5.36 0.86 -0.60
CA GLY A 45 -6.43 -0.13 -0.66
C GLY A 45 -7.09 -0.12 -2.04
N ARG A 46 -7.58 -1.27 -2.48
CA ARG A 46 -8.23 -1.44 -3.79
C ARG A 46 -9.56 -0.71 -3.91
N GLU A 47 -10.31 -0.64 -2.82
CA GLU A 47 -11.63 0.00 -2.80
C GLU A 47 -11.52 1.39 -2.16
N GLY A 48 -12.03 2.39 -2.88
CA GLY A 48 -12.29 3.73 -2.36
C GLY A 48 -13.67 3.82 -1.70
N PHE A 49 -13.90 4.90 -0.96
CA PHE A 49 -15.17 5.16 -0.29
C PHE A 49 -15.62 6.58 -0.58
N THR A 50 -16.92 6.77 -0.86
CA THR A 50 -17.51 8.09 -1.15
C THR A 50 -18.47 8.57 -0.05
N SER A 51 -18.91 7.67 0.84
CA SER A 51 -19.77 7.98 1.98
C SER A 51 -19.76 6.85 3.01
N GLY A 52 -20.35 7.08 4.18
CA GLY A 52 -20.47 6.09 5.25
C GLY A 52 -19.38 6.15 6.31
N ARG A 53 -19.30 5.09 7.14
CA ARG A 53 -18.27 4.91 8.18
C ARG A 53 -17.51 3.61 7.90
N CYS A 54 -16.19 3.70 7.83
CA CYS A 54 -15.32 2.57 7.59
C CYS A 54 -14.35 2.43 8.76
N CYS A 55 -14.02 1.19 9.12
CA CYS A 55 -13.06 0.86 10.16
C CYS A 55 -12.10 -0.20 9.60
N TRP A 56 -10.83 -0.10 9.95
CA TRP A 56 -9.84 -1.14 9.68
C TRP A 56 -8.83 -1.16 10.82
N GLU A 57 -8.26 -2.35 11.02
CA GLU A 57 -7.23 -2.60 12.01
C GLU A 57 -5.96 -3.04 11.26
N VAL A 58 -4.80 -2.64 11.79
CA VAL A 58 -3.50 -2.99 11.23
C VAL A 58 -2.65 -3.53 12.35
N GLU A 59 -2.15 -4.74 12.17
CA GLU A 59 -1.11 -5.31 13.01
C GLU A 59 0.25 -4.83 12.50
N VAL A 60 1.07 -4.30 13.41
CA VAL A 60 2.42 -3.83 13.09
C VAL A 60 3.42 -4.70 13.83
N VAL A 61 4.30 -5.35 13.08
CA VAL A 61 5.41 -6.13 13.62
C VAL A 61 6.67 -5.26 13.57
N ASP A 62 7.33 -5.14 14.72
CA ASP A 62 8.39 -4.17 15.03
C ASP A 62 9.58 -4.18 14.03
N GLY A 63 10.20 -3.01 13.81
CA GLY A 63 11.42 -2.87 12.99
C GLY A 63 11.63 -1.57 12.22
N GLY A 64 10.71 -0.59 12.25
CA GLY A 64 10.90 0.67 11.51
C GLY A 64 9.72 1.65 11.57
N GLY A 65 9.85 2.75 10.85
CA GLY A 65 8.78 3.75 10.72
C GLY A 65 7.66 3.30 9.78
N TRP A 66 6.43 3.54 10.20
CA TRP A 66 5.21 3.24 9.43
C TRP A 66 4.21 4.39 9.56
N ALA A 67 3.32 4.50 8.58
CA ALA A 67 2.23 5.45 8.58
C ALA A 67 1.00 4.81 7.92
N MET A 68 -0.19 5.20 8.37
CA MET A 68 -1.45 4.74 7.83
C MET A 68 -2.47 5.88 7.81
N GLY A 69 -3.45 5.81 6.92
CA GLY A 69 -4.48 6.82 6.81
C GLY A 69 -5.32 6.66 5.56
N VAL A 70 -5.93 7.77 5.15
CA VAL A 70 -6.72 7.88 3.93
C VAL A 70 -6.16 9.00 3.07
N CYS A 71 -6.29 8.85 1.75
CA CYS A 71 -5.96 9.87 0.77
C CYS A 71 -7.15 10.09 -0.16
N ARG A 72 -7.12 11.19 -0.91
CA ARG A 72 -8.01 11.34 -2.05
C ARG A 72 -7.54 10.41 -3.17
N GLU A 73 -8.43 10.11 -4.11
CA GLU A 73 -8.12 9.29 -5.29
C GLU A 73 -7.12 9.97 -6.23
N ASP A 74 -7.04 11.29 -6.21
CA ASP A 74 -6.19 12.13 -7.06
C ASP A 74 -4.85 12.52 -6.42
N VAL A 75 -4.33 11.67 -5.53
CA VAL A 75 -3.00 11.81 -4.90
C VAL A 75 -1.85 11.53 -5.86
#